data_AF-A0A6N6WT66-F1
#
_entry.id   AF-A0A6N6WT66-F1
#
_cell.length_a   1.000
_cell.length_b   1.000
_cell.length_c   1.000
_cell.angle_alpha   90.00
_cell.angle_beta   90.00
_cell.angle_gamma   90.00
#
_symmetry.space_group_name_H-M   'P 1'
#
loop_
_entity.id
_entity.type
_entity.pdbx_description
1 polymer ?
#
loop_
_entity_poly.entity_id
_entity_poly.type
_entity_poly.pdbx_seq_one_letter_code
_entity_poly.pdbx_strand_id
1 'polypeptide(L)'
;LKDGVSEQIAQWLEAMGALLTEHEFGYRERTAYTMKRMLFLSEKGDLSEVQTLAEDARPSLPDEEHARIFDYNHAIALWRLKRYKQAETLCLSVVNRYYALFGITPQDVMGKNSDVLWAIINQPENVHEHIKHLADALELLARINDAQGKVSPFLRIHAMKFYNMTAAPESLVRVGQDLADEFVAIKDYVGAREVMEQYVLPVVNEAGLVQRLVQVRSQYAVILALAGEHEQAEAEMCRLAPFFEGLTGEQRLEVENQSNYIAQLAYKAAKSEVTRLFGAVGRNEPCPCGSGVKYKKCHGA
;
A
#
# COMPACT_ATOMS: atom_id res chain seq x y z
N LEU A 1 12.19 -8.79 9.69
CA LEU A 1 12.59 -10.16 9.29
C LEU A 1 13.03 -10.87 10.56
N LYS A 2 12.52 -12.07 10.86
CA LYS A 2 13.02 -12.87 12.00
C LYS A 2 14.54 -13.07 11.80
N ASP A 3 15.34 -12.80 12.82
CA ASP A 3 16.80 -12.64 12.71
C ASP A 3 17.51 -13.77 11.94
N GLY A 4 17.04 -15.02 12.08
CA GLY A 4 17.61 -16.17 11.37
C GLY A 4 17.46 -16.17 9.84
N VAL A 5 16.43 -15.52 9.28
CA VAL A 5 16.27 -15.42 7.81
C VAL A 5 17.28 -14.43 7.21
N SER A 6 17.65 -13.38 7.96
CA SER A 6 18.61 -12.39 7.49
C SER A 6 20.03 -12.96 7.39
N GLU A 7 20.43 -13.84 8.31
CA GLU A 7 21.75 -14.48 8.29
C GLU A 7 21.88 -15.47 7.13
N GLN A 8 20.81 -16.22 6.84
CA GLN A 8 20.80 -17.16 5.72
C GLN A 8 20.91 -16.46 4.36
N ILE A 9 20.23 -15.32 4.19
CA ILE A 9 20.34 -14.50 2.97
C ILE A 9 21.76 -13.99 2.78
N ALA A 10 22.43 -13.55 3.85
CA ALA A 10 23.81 -13.08 3.79
C ALA A 10 24.75 -14.19 3.30
N GLN A 11 24.62 -15.40 3.85
CA GLN A 11 25.43 -16.57 3.44
C GLN A 11 25.22 -16.92 1.96
N TRP A 12 23.98 -16.90 1.47
CA TRP A 12 23.71 -17.16 0.07
C TRP A 12 24.31 -16.10 -0.85
N LEU A 13 24.26 -14.82 -0.47
CA LEU A 13 24.86 -13.75 -1.26
C LEU A 13 26.38 -13.88 -1.31
N GLU A 14 27.04 -14.22 -0.20
CA GLU A 14 28.48 -14.49 -0.21
C GLU A 14 28.83 -15.67 -1.12
N ALA A 15 28.08 -16.79 -1.04
CA ALA A 15 28.28 -17.93 -1.92
C ALA A 15 28.06 -17.59 -3.40
N MET A 16 27.04 -16.80 -3.72
CA MET A 16 26.81 -16.31 -5.08
C MET A 16 27.97 -15.43 -5.57
N GLY A 17 28.49 -14.54 -4.72
CA GLY A 17 29.63 -13.69 -5.05
C GLY A 17 30.91 -14.48 -5.32
N ALA A 18 31.17 -15.52 -4.52
CA ALA A 18 32.29 -16.43 -4.74
C ALA A 18 32.18 -17.15 -6.09
N LEU A 19 31.00 -17.70 -6.42
CA LEU A 19 30.77 -18.37 -7.71
C LEU A 19 30.99 -17.42 -8.90
N LEU A 20 30.53 -16.17 -8.81
CA LEU A 20 30.74 -15.16 -9.86
C LEU A 20 32.20 -14.75 -10.04
N THR A 21 33.02 -14.96 -9.01
CA THR A 21 34.47 -14.70 -9.04
C THR A 21 35.23 -15.89 -9.61
N GLU A 22 34.81 -17.11 -9.25
CA GLU A 22 35.46 -18.37 -9.66
C GLU A 22 35.11 -18.82 -11.08
N HIS A 23 33.97 -18.38 -11.61
CA HIS A 23 33.45 -18.82 -12.89
C HIS A 23 33.00 -17.68 -13.80
N GLU A 24 33.12 -17.88 -15.11
CA GLU A 24 32.56 -16.96 -16.10
C GLU A 24 31.05 -17.15 -16.22
N PHE A 25 30.32 -16.21 -15.63
CA PHE A 25 28.87 -16.07 -15.83
C PHE A 25 28.53 -14.90 -16.75
N GLY A 26 27.38 -15.02 -17.42
CA GLY A 26 26.84 -14.01 -18.31
C GLY A 26 26.29 -12.79 -17.56
N TYR A 27 25.77 -11.83 -18.33
CA TYR A 27 25.20 -10.61 -17.76
C TYR A 27 24.01 -10.92 -16.83
N ARG A 28 23.19 -11.93 -17.14
CA ARG A 28 21.96 -12.27 -16.38
C ARG A 28 22.26 -12.59 -14.93
N GLU A 29 23.20 -13.50 -14.68
CA GLU A 29 23.55 -13.94 -13.33
C GLU A 29 24.22 -12.81 -12.55
N ARG A 30 25.09 -12.03 -13.21
CA ARG A 30 25.76 -10.86 -12.61
C ARG A 30 24.73 -9.79 -12.21
N THR A 31 23.82 -9.40 -13.10
CA THR A 31 22.77 -8.43 -12.80
C THR A 31 21.84 -8.92 -11.70
N ALA A 32 21.44 -10.20 -11.73
CA ALA A 32 20.60 -10.79 -10.69
C ALA A 32 21.28 -10.76 -9.32
N TYR A 33 22.57 -11.09 -9.25
CA TYR A 33 23.36 -10.98 -8.02
C TYR A 33 23.43 -9.52 -7.54
N THR A 34 23.80 -8.58 -8.40
CA THR A 34 23.93 -7.16 -8.02
C THR A 34 22.61 -6.61 -7.49
N MET A 35 21.47 -6.88 -8.14
CA MET A 35 20.16 -6.44 -7.64
C MET A 35 19.86 -7.01 -6.24
N LYS A 36 20.10 -8.31 -6.03
CA LYS A 36 19.88 -8.95 -4.72
C LYS A 36 20.82 -8.40 -3.64
N ARG A 37 22.11 -8.23 -3.96
CA ARG A 37 23.12 -7.67 -3.05
C ARG A 37 22.77 -6.24 -2.66
N MET A 38 22.38 -5.43 -3.64
CA MET A 38 21.96 -4.04 -3.44
C MET A 38 20.73 -3.94 -2.51
N LEU A 39 19.70 -4.77 -2.72
CA LEU A 39 18.54 -4.80 -1.84
C LEU A 39 18.89 -5.22 -0.42
N PHE A 40 19.77 -6.21 -0.26
CA PHE A 40 20.25 -6.66 1.05
C PHE A 40 21.03 -5.56 1.79
N LEU A 41 21.98 -4.91 1.10
CA LEU A 41 22.79 -3.83 1.68
C LEU A 41 21.94 -2.62 2.06
N SER A 42 20.89 -2.33 1.29
CA SER A 42 19.94 -1.27 1.62
C SER A 42 19.21 -1.51 2.95
N GLU A 43 18.96 -2.77 3.33
CA GLU A 43 18.39 -3.13 4.64
C GLU A 43 19.41 -2.94 5.78
N LYS A 44 20.70 -3.06 5.48
CA LYS A 44 21.79 -2.82 6.44
C LYS A 44 22.18 -1.35 6.55
N GLY A 45 21.65 -0.47 5.70
CA GLY A 45 21.95 0.96 5.73
C GLY A 45 23.22 1.35 4.97
N ASP A 46 23.82 0.45 4.20
CA ASP A 46 25.09 0.70 3.49
C ASP A 46 24.84 1.41 2.16
N LEU A 47 24.78 2.74 2.21
CA LEU A 47 24.57 3.55 1.02
C LEU A 47 25.75 3.51 0.05
N SER A 48 26.98 3.53 0.57
CA SER A 48 28.17 3.65 -0.27
C SER A 48 28.28 2.45 -1.19
N GLU A 49 28.13 1.25 -0.64
CA GLU A 49 28.23 0.02 -1.41
C GLU A 49 27.06 -0.14 -2.40
N VAL A 50 25.84 0.28 -2.01
CA VAL A 50 24.69 0.31 -2.93
C VAL A 50 24.96 1.21 -4.14
N GLN A 51 25.56 2.39 -3.92
CA GLN A 51 25.88 3.31 -5.01
C GLN A 51 26.96 2.74 -5.93
N THR A 52 28.05 2.21 -5.37
CA THR A 52 29.12 1.57 -6.16
C THR A 52 28.57 0.42 -7.01
N LEU A 53 27.80 -0.50 -6.42
CA LEU A 53 27.20 -1.62 -7.14
C LEU A 53 26.27 -1.15 -8.27
N ALA A 54 25.53 -0.07 -8.06
CA ALA A 54 24.65 0.50 -9.06
C ALA A 54 25.43 1.12 -10.22
N GLU A 55 26.46 1.92 -9.93
CA GLU A 55 27.31 2.58 -10.91
C GLU A 55 28.10 1.57 -11.76
N ASP A 56 28.61 0.50 -11.16
CA ASP A 56 29.39 -0.53 -11.83
C ASP A 56 28.53 -1.43 -12.73
N ALA A 57 27.33 -1.81 -12.26
CA ALA A 57 26.49 -2.76 -12.99
C ALA A 57 25.70 -2.09 -14.13
N ARG A 58 25.29 -0.83 -13.98
CA ARG A 58 24.39 -0.18 -14.94
C ARG A 58 24.90 -0.12 -16.39
N PRO A 59 26.19 0.15 -16.68
CA PRO A 59 26.74 0.16 -18.03
C PRO A 59 26.82 -1.21 -18.70
N SER A 60 26.77 -2.30 -17.91
CA SER A 60 26.88 -3.68 -18.41
C SER A 60 25.55 -4.29 -18.85
N LEU A 61 24.44 -3.57 -18.66
CA LEU A 61 23.11 -4.05 -19.02
C LEU A 61 22.94 -4.08 -20.55
N PRO A 62 22.37 -5.16 -21.11
CA PRO A 62 22.38 -5.38 -22.56
C PRO A 62 21.39 -4.51 -23.32
N ASP A 63 20.29 -4.10 -22.69
CA ASP A 63 19.18 -3.41 -23.34
C ASP A 63 18.34 -2.60 -22.34
N GLU A 64 17.32 -1.94 -22.89
CA GLU A 64 16.43 -1.05 -22.17
C GLU A 64 15.43 -1.79 -21.25
N GLU A 65 15.16 -3.07 -21.49
CA GLU A 65 14.31 -3.88 -20.61
C GLU A 65 15.02 -4.19 -19.29
N HIS A 66 16.23 -4.73 -19.38
CA HIS A 66 17.06 -5.03 -18.22
C HIS A 66 17.40 -3.75 -17.43
N ALA A 67 17.61 -2.64 -18.14
CA ALA A 67 17.75 -1.31 -17.58
C ALA A 67 16.57 -0.88 -16.69
N ARG A 68 15.32 -1.03 -17.15
CA ARG A 68 14.13 -0.67 -16.36
C ARG A 68 14.02 -1.50 -15.09
N ILE A 69 14.24 -2.81 -15.19
CA ILE A 69 14.18 -3.73 -14.04
C ILE A 69 15.27 -3.40 -13.03
N PHE A 70 16.48 -3.13 -13.50
CA PHE A 70 17.60 -2.75 -12.64
C PHE A 70 17.34 -1.43 -11.91
N ASP A 71 16.95 -0.38 -12.66
CA ASP A 71 16.69 0.94 -12.10
C ASP A 71 15.52 0.92 -11.11
N TYR A 72 14.51 0.07 -11.33
CA TYR A 72 13.44 -0.19 -10.37
C TYR A 72 13.97 -0.75 -9.05
N ASN A 73 14.83 -1.77 -9.10
CA ASN A 73 15.44 -2.36 -7.89
C ASN A 73 16.36 -1.36 -7.18
N HIS A 74 17.09 -0.54 -7.94
CA HIS A 74 17.92 0.53 -7.37
C HIS A 74 17.07 1.61 -6.69
N ALA A 75 15.92 1.96 -7.27
CA ALA A 75 14.98 2.89 -6.64
C ALA A 75 14.43 2.34 -5.31
N ILE A 76 14.14 1.02 -5.21
CA ILE A 76 13.77 0.38 -3.93
C ILE A 76 14.90 0.53 -2.91
N ALA A 77 16.14 0.24 -3.30
CA ALA A 77 17.29 0.34 -2.40
C ALA A 77 17.47 1.78 -1.87
N LEU A 78 17.40 2.78 -2.76
CA LEU A 78 17.46 4.20 -2.38
C LEU A 78 16.31 4.61 -1.45
N TRP A 79 15.10 4.12 -1.70
CA TRP A 79 13.93 4.38 -0.84
C TRP A 79 14.14 3.81 0.56
N ARG A 80 14.62 2.55 0.69
CA ARG A 80 14.97 1.91 1.98
C ARG A 80 16.06 2.68 2.73
N LEU A 81 17.04 3.22 2.00
CA LEU A 81 18.12 4.07 2.52
C LEU A 81 17.69 5.52 2.80
N LYS A 82 16.38 5.81 2.73
CA LYS A 82 15.79 7.13 2.97
C LYS A 82 16.31 8.22 2.03
N ARG A 83 16.85 7.86 0.86
CA ARG A 83 17.28 8.78 -0.20
C ARG A 83 16.11 9.12 -1.12
N TYR A 84 15.03 9.64 -0.54
CA TYR A 84 13.72 9.75 -1.20
C TYR A 84 13.75 10.56 -2.50
N LYS A 85 14.48 11.68 -2.56
CA LYS A 85 14.59 12.48 -3.80
C LYS A 85 15.25 11.72 -4.95
N GLN A 86 16.29 10.93 -4.65
CA GLN A 86 16.98 10.11 -5.65
C GLN A 86 16.10 8.94 -6.09
N ALA A 87 15.46 8.27 -5.12
CA ALA A 87 14.50 7.20 -5.38
C ALA A 87 13.34 7.68 -6.26
N GLU A 88 12.77 8.86 -5.97
CA GLU A 88 11.67 9.47 -6.73
C GLU A 88 12.09 9.76 -8.17
N THR A 89 13.25 10.41 -8.35
CA THR A 89 13.78 10.75 -9.68
C THR A 89 13.98 9.48 -10.53
N LEU A 90 14.60 8.46 -9.95
CA LEU A 90 14.89 7.22 -10.64
C LEU A 90 13.62 6.41 -10.93
N CYS A 91 12.72 6.28 -9.96
CA CYS A 91 11.46 5.56 -10.11
C CYS A 91 10.53 6.24 -11.13
N LEU A 92 10.45 7.57 -11.11
CA LEU A 92 9.70 8.33 -12.13
C LEU A 92 10.26 8.10 -13.54
N SER A 93 11.59 8.03 -13.69
CA SER A 93 12.22 7.66 -14.97
C SER A 93 11.82 6.25 -15.42
N VAL A 94 11.78 5.27 -14.51
CA VAL A 94 11.29 3.90 -14.81
C VAL A 94 9.83 3.92 -15.27
N VAL A 95 8.96 4.60 -14.53
CA VAL A 95 7.53 4.74 -14.86
C VAL A 95 7.35 5.35 -16.25
N ASN A 96 8.04 6.44 -16.55
CA ASN A 96 7.96 7.11 -17.85
C ASN A 96 8.42 6.23 -19.01
N ARG A 97 9.46 5.41 -18.81
CA ARG A 97 9.94 4.47 -19.84
C ARG A 97 8.97 3.32 -20.08
N TYR A 98 8.25 2.86 -19.05
CA TYR A 98 7.15 1.90 -19.25
C TYR A 98 5.94 2.52 -19.95
N TYR A 99 5.54 3.74 -19.60
CA TYR A 99 4.50 4.47 -20.35
C TYR A 99 4.87 4.61 -21.83
N ALA A 100 6.12 4.98 -22.12
CA ALA A 100 6.63 5.06 -23.49
C ALA A 100 6.60 3.71 -24.21
N LEU A 101 6.98 2.61 -23.54
CA LEU A 101 6.89 1.25 -24.09
C LEU A 101 5.45 0.92 -24.52
N PHE A 102 4.46 1.27 -23.69
CA PHE A 102 3.04 1.04 -23.99
C PHE A 102 2.42 2.06 -24.96
N GLY A 103 3.16 3.10 -25.37
CA GLY A 103 2.67 4.11 -26.30
C GLY A 103 1.55 4.99 -25.71
N ILE A 104 1.50 5.13 -24.38
CA ILE A 104 0.48 5.90 -23.67
C ILE A 104 1.11 6.85 -22.65
N THR A 105 0.37 7.88 -22.28
CA THR A 105 0.72 8.81 -21.19
C THR A 105 -0.15 8.58 -19.96
N PRO A 106 0.19 9.12 -18.78
CA PRO A 106 -0.70 9.10 -17.63
C PRO A 106 -2.10 9.66 -17.94
N GLN A 107 -2.20 10.67 -18.81
CA GLN A 107 -3.49 11.26 -19.19
C GLN A 107 -4.37 10.28 -19.96
N ASP A 108 -3.78 9.37 -20.74
CA ASP A 108 -4.54 8.35 -21.48
C ASP A 108 -5.18 7.31 -20.56
N VAL A 109 -4.65 7.13 -19.34
CA VAL A 109 -5.17 6.21 -18.33
C VAL A 109 -6.38 6.79 -17.59
N MET A 110 -6.51 8.11 -17.57
CA MET A 110 -7.59 8.80 -16.89
C MET A 110 -8.95 8.40 -17.47
N GLY A 111 -9.88 8.02 -16.59
CA GLY A 111 -11.25 7.64 -16.96
C GLY A 111 -11.41 6.34 -17.76
N LYS A 112 -10.34 5.58 -18.05
CA LYS A 112 -10.42 4.30 -18.77
C LYS A 112 -10.26 3.10 -17.84
N ASN A 113 -11.08 2.07 -18.03
CA ASN A 113 -10.96 0.78 -17.34
C ASN A 113 -9.91 -0.12 -18.00
N SER A 114 -9.52 -1.20 -17.33
CA SER A 114 -8.44 -2.10 -17.78
C SER A 114 -8.69 -2.72 -19.16
N ASP A 115 -9.93 -3.06 -19.47
CA ASP A 115 -10.37 -3.59 -20.77
C ASP A 115 -10.21 -2.57 -21.91
N VAL A 116 -10.61 -1.32 -21.66
CA VAL A 116 -10.43 -0.20 -22.61
C VAL A 116 -8.95 0.12 -22.80
N LEU A 117 -8.18 0.09 -21.70
CA LEU A 117 -6.73 0.31 -21.74
C LEU A 117 -6.00 -0.76 -22.55
N TRP A 118 -6.39 -2.03 -22.39
CA TRP A 118 -5.82 -3.14 -23.14
C TRP A 118 -5.92 -2.95 -24.67
N ALA A 119 -7.00 -2.31 -25.12
CA ALA A 119 -7.24 -2.05 -26.54
C ALA A 119 -6.38 -0.92 -27.13
N ILE A 120 -5.78 -0.05 -26.32
CA ILE A 120 -5.03 1.12 -26.79
C ILE A 120 -3.52 1.06 -26.54
N ILE A 121 -3.06 0.17 -25.67
CA ILE A 121 -1.62 0.02 -25.40
C ILE A 121 -0.93 -0.79 -26.50
N ASN A 122 0.34 -0.46 -26.75
CA ASN A 122 1.23 -1.36 -27.49
C ASN A 122 1.37 -2.69 -26.71
N GLN A 123 1.44 -3.80 -27.44
CA GLN A 123 1.59 -5.14 -26.87
C GLN A 123 2.93 -5.75 -27.29
N PRO A 124 4.06 -5.34 -26.67
CA PRO A 124 5.36 -5.96 -26.90
C PRO A 124 5.37 -7.43 -26.44
N GLU A 125 6.44 -8.15 -26.77
CA GLU A 125 6.68 -9.47 -26.19
C GLU A 125 6.66 -9.39 -24.65
N ASN A 126 6.13 -10.41 -23.98
CA ASN A 126 5.96 -10.45 -22.52
C ASN A 126 5.13 -9.27 -21.94
N VAL A 127 4.16 -8.75 -22.70
CA VAL A 127 3.31 -7.60 -22.31
C VAL A 127 2.78 -7.66 -20.87
N HIS A 128 2.31 -8.83 -20.41
CA HIS A 128 1.78 -8.97 -19.04
C HIS A 128 2.83 -8.72 -17.95
N GLU A 129 4.08 -9.15 -18.16
CA GLU A 129 5.17 -8.89 -17.23
C GLU A 129 5.52 -7.40 -17.19
N HIS A 130 5.56 -6.75 -18.36
CA HIS A 130 5.77 -5.30 -18.42
C HIS A 130 4.63 -4.51 -17.77
N ILE A 131 3.37 -4.93 -17.92
CA ILE A 131 2.23 -4.26 -17.29
C ILE A 131 2.36 -4.35 -15.77
N LYS A 132 2.72 -5.55 -15.28
CA LYS A 132 2.96 -5.76 -13.86
C LYS A 132 4.11 -4.90 -13.35
N HIS A 133 5.23 -4.82 -14.08
CA HIS A 133 6.35 -3.96 -13.69
C HIS A 133 6.00 -2.46 -13.70
N LEU A 134 5.15 -2.00 -14.62
CA LEU A 134 4.62 -0.63 -14.57
C LEU A 134 3.77 -0.42 -13.30
N ALA A 135 2.90 -1.36 -12.96
CA ALA A 135 2.09 -1.31 -11.74
C ALA A 135 2.97 -1.27 -10.48
N ASP A 136 3.98 -2.14 -10.41
CA ASP A 136 4.96 -2.21 -9.31
C ASP A 136 5.76 -0.89 -9.18
N ALA A 137 6.14 -0.27 -10.31
CA ALA A 137 6.86 1.00 -10.33
C ALA A 137 5.97 2.18 -9.91
N LEU A 138 4.71 2.22 -10.35
CA LEU A 138 3.73 3.24 -9.93
C LEU A 138 3.46 3.18 -8.43
N GLU A 139 3.30 1.98 -7.90
CA GLU A 139 3.13 1.77 -6.47
C GLU A 139 4.37 2.19 -5.68
N LEU A 140 5.58 1.80 -6.12
CA LEU A 140 6.81 2.24 -5.48
C LEU A 140 6.91 3.77 -5.45
N LEU A 141 6.57 4.44 -6.56
CA LEU A 141 6.56 5.90 -6.62
C LEU A 141 5.55 6.52 -5.64
N ALA A 142 4.36 5.93 -5.48
CA ALA A 142 3.39 6.35 -4.47
C ALA A 142 3.98 6.21 -3.05
N ARG A 143 4.61 5.08 -2.73
CA ARG A 143 5.26 4.86 -1.41
C ARG A 143 6.44 5.79 -1.15
N ILE A 144 7.18 6.16 -2.19
CA ILE A 144 8.25 7.17 -2.10
C ILE A 144 7.64 8.56 -1.80
N ASN A 145 6.49 8.87 -2.38
CA ASN A 145 5.77 10.11 -2.14
C ASN A 145 5.19 10.16 -0.71
N ASP A 146 4.63 9.06 -0.22
CA ASP A 146 4.14 8.94 1.17
C ASP A 146 5.25 9.21 2.17
N ALA A 147 6.44 8.64 1.96
CA ALA A 147 7.61 8.85 2.81
C ALA A 147 8.10 10.31 2.83
N GLN A 148 7.65 11.12 1.88
CA GLN A 148 7.90 12.56 1.77
C GLN A 148 6.68 13.42 2.18
N GLY A 149 5.59 12.80 2.67
CA GLY A 149 4.36 13.49 3.07
C GLY A 149 3.53 14.03 1.89
N LYS A 150 3.73 13.48 0.68
CA LYS A 150 2.96 13.84 -0.53
C LYS A 150 1.82 12.85 -0.71
N VAL A 151 0.67 13.32 -1.17
CA VAL A 151 -0.51 12.49 -1.50
C VAL A 151 -0.55 12.27 -3.02
N SER A 152 -0.76 11.02 -3.48
CA SER A 152 -0.58 10.64 -4.89
C SER A 152 -1.64 9.64 -5.40
N PRO A 153 -2.95 9.92 -5.24
CA PRO A 153 -4.01 8.94 -5.44
C PRO A 153 -4.03 8.39 -6.89
N PHE A 154 -3.70 9.23 -7.88
CA PHE A 154 -3.67 8.80 -9.28
C PHE A 154 -2.60 7.74 -9.56
N LEU A 155 -1.45 7.74 -8.85
CA LEU A 155 -0.45 6.69 -9.02
C LEU A 155 -1.02 5.33 -8.60
N ARG A 156 -1.75 5.29 -7.47
CA ARG A 156 -2.39 4.07 -6.95
C ARG A 156 -3.55 3.62 -7.81
N ILE A 157 -4.41 4.54 -8.25
CA ILE A 157 -5.50 4.24 -9.20
C ILE A 157 -4.93 3.62 -10.49
N HIS A 158 -3.84 4.17 -11.03
CA HIS A 158 -3.21 3.62 -12.23
C HIS A 158 -2.62 2.23 -11.96
N ALA A 159 -1.89 2.06 -10.85
CA ALA A 159 -1.35 0.76 -10.46
C ALA A 159 -2.45 -0.31 -10.32
N MET A 160 -3.58 0.01 -9.68
CA MET A 160 -4.72 -0.90 -9.56
C MET A 160 -5.26 -1.32 -10.93
N LYS A 161 -5.40 -0.40 -11.88
CA LYS A 161 -5.86 -0.71 -13.24
C LYS A 161 -4.91 -1.69 -13.97
N PHE A 162 -3.60 -1.52 -13.80
CA PHE A 162 -2.60 -2.39 -14.41
C PHE A 162 -2.49 -3.75 -13.69
N TYR A 163 -2.65 -3.81 -12.36
CA TYR A 163 -2.76 -5.10 -11.65
C TYR A 163 -4.03 -5.85 -12.03
N ASN A 164 -5.15 -5.16 -12.21
CA ASN A 164 -6.39 -5.78 -12.69
C ASN A 164 -6.19 -6.37 -14.09
N MET A 165 -5.50 -5.64 -14.98
CA MET A 165 -5.18 -6.10 -16.35
C MET A 165 -4.31 -7.37 -16.39
N THR A 166 -3.51 -7.61 -15.35
CA THR A 166 -2.61 -8.78 -15.25
C THR A 166 -3.12 -9.86 -14.30
N ALA A 167 -4.38 -9.76 -13.86
CA ALA A 167 -4.98 -10.67 -12.89
C ALA A 167 -4.12 -10.88 -11.63
N ALA A 168 -3.66 -9.76 -11.04
CA ALA A 168 -2.85 -9.74 -9.82
C ALA A 168 -3.68 -9.27 -8.60
N PRO A 169 -4.62 -10.08 -8.08
CA PRO A 169 -5.61 -9.66 -7.08
C PRO A 169 -4.98 -9.27 -5.74
N GLU A 170 -3.93 -9.97 -5.31
CA GLU A 170 -3.19 -9.68 -4.08
C GLU A 170 -2.61 -8.25 -4.08
N SER A 171 -1.97 -7.87 -5.19
CA SER A 171 -1.39 -6.53 -5.37
C SER A 171 -2.47 -5.47 -5.52
N LEU A 172 -3.54 -5.76 -6.28
CA LEU A 172 -4.67 -4.84 -6.45
C LEU A 172 -5.29 -4.50 -5.11
N VAL A 173 -5.62 -5.51 -4.30
CA VAL A 173 -6.22 -5.32 -2.97
C VAL A 173 -5.32 -4.49 -2.08
N ARG A 174 -4.03 -4.83 -2.01
CA ARG A 174 -3.06 -4.08 -1.20
C ARG A 174 -2.96 -2.61 -1.62
N VAL A 175 -2.85 -2.31 -2.91
CA VAL A 175 -2.80 -0.92 -3.39
C VAL A 175 -4.13 -0.20 -3.20
N GLY A 176 -5.26 -0.89 -3.31
CA GLY A 176 -6.58 -0.33 -3.05
C GLY A 176 -6.77 0.04 -1.58
N GLN A 177 -6.28 -0.77 -0.65
CA GLN A 177 -6.26 -0.42 0.78
C GLN A 177 -5.41 0.83 1.05
N ASP A 178 -4.22 0.92 0.45
CA ASP A 178 -3.37 2.11 0.58
C ASP A 178 -4.04 3.36 0.00
N LEU A 179 -4.77 3.24 -1.13
CA LEU A 179 -5.53 4.34 -1.72
C LEU A 179 -6.69 4.78 -0.82
N ALA A 180 -7.39 3.84 -0.19
CA ALA A 180 -8.43 4.15 0.77
C ALA A 180 -7.88 4.92 1.97
N ASP A 181 -6.69 4.56 2.47
CA ASP A 181 -6.00 5.27 3.54
C ASP A 181 -5.58 6.69 3.11
N GLU A 182 -5.10 6.89 1.88
CA GLU A 182 -4.82 8.22 1.34
C GLU A 182 -6.08 9.10 1.31
N PHE A 183 -7.22 8.55 0.89
CA PHE A 183 -8.51 9.25 0.89
C PHE A 183 -8.98 9.57 2.31
N VAL A 184 -8.81 8.65 3.27
CA VAL A 184 -9.03 8.94 4.69
C VAL A 184 -8.13 10.08 5.19
N ALA A 185 -6.85 10.11 4.80
CA ALA A 185 -5.91 11.14 5.22
C ALA A 185 -6.32 12.55 4.75
N ILE A 186 -6.92 12.67 3.57
CA ILE A 186 -7.47 13.94 3.05
C ILE A 186 -8.95 14.18 3.44
N LYS A 187 -9.50 13.33 4.31
CA LYS A 187 -10.90 13.36 4.80
C LYS A 187 -11.96 13.13 3.72
N ASP A 188 -11.59 12.51 2.61
CA ASP A 188 -12.53 12.03 1.61
C ASP A 188 -13.02 10.61 1.98
N TYR A 189 -13.87 10.54 2.99
CA TYR A 189 -14.39 9.24 3.47
C TYR A 189 -15.36 8.59 2.47
N VAL A 190 -16.02 9.39 1.63
CA VAL A 190 -16.90 8.88 0.58
C VAL A 190 -16.06 8.21 -0.50
N GLY A 191 -15.01 8.87 -0.99
CA GLY A 191 -14.07 8.26 -1.93
C GLY A 191 -13.39 7.02 -1.36
N ALA A 192 -12.96 7.05 -0.08
CA ALA A 192 -12.38 5.89 0.58
C ALA A 192 -13.35 4.69 0.60
N ARG A 193 -14.63 4.95 0.91
CA ARG A 193 -15.68 3.94 0.89
C ARG A 193 -15.89 3.38 -0.52
N GLU A 194 -15.99 4.24 -1.53
CA GLU A 194 -16.14 3.83 -2.93
C GLU A 194 -14.97 2.95 -3.41
N VAL A 195 -13.73 3.27 -3.02
CA VAL A 195 -12.56 2.42 -3.32
C VAL A 195 -12.75 1.02 -2.75
N MET A 196 -13.16 0.92 -1.48
CA MET A 196 -13.36 -0.36 -0.81
C MET A 196 -14.51 -1.17 -1.43
N GLU A 197 -15.66 -0.55 -1.65
CA GLU A 197 -16.87 -1.21 -2.15
C GLU A 197 -16.78 -1.63 -3.61
N GLN A 198 -16.20 -0.79 -4.47
CA GLN A 198 -16.19 -1.03 -5.92
C GLN A 198 -14.99 -1.84 -6.39
N TYR A 199 -13.85 -1.79 -5.68
CA TYR A 199 -12.60 -2.37 -6.19
C TYR A 199 -11.93 -3.35 -5.24
N VAL A 200 -11.95 -3.12 -3.91
CA VAL A 200 -11.21 -3.97 -2.97
C VAL A 200 -12.03 -5.19 -2.54
N LEU A 201 -13.21 -4.97 -1.95
CA LEU A 201 -14.07 -6.03 -1.42
C LEU A 201 -14.51 -7.04 -2.49
N PRO A 202 -14.90 -6.64 -3.72
CA PRO A 202 -15.24 -7.59 -4.78
C PRO A 202 -14.06 -8.51 -5.10
N VAL A 203 -12.86 -7.96 -5.27
CA VAL A 203 -11.65 -8.73 -5.62
C VAL A 203 -11.25 -9.69 -4.51
N VAL A 204 -11.34 -9.28 -3.24
CA VAL A 204 -11.10 -10.19 -2.10
C VAL A 204 -12.03 -11.40 -2.14
N ASN A 205 -13.32 -11.18 -2.41
CA ASN A 205 -14.31 -12.25 -2.45
C ASN A 205 -14.12 -13.15 -3.68
N GLU A 206 -13.97 -12.56 -4.88
CA GLU A 206 -13.85 -13.29 -6.15
C GLU A 206 -12.55 -14.11 -6.23
N ALA A 207 -11.43 -13.55 -5.77
CA ALA A 207 -10.14 -14.24 -5.77
C ALA A 207 -9.91 -15.14 -4.54
N GLY A 208 -10.86 -15.17 -3.59
CA GLY A 208 -10.79 -16.03 -2.40
C GLY A 208 -9.63 -15.67 -1.46
N LEU A 209 -9.31 -14.38 -1.30
CA LEU A 209 -8.18 -13.92 -0.48
C LEU A 209 -8.50 -13.94 1.03
N VAL A 210 -8.78 -15.14 1.56
CA VAL A 210 -9.22 -15.35 2.95
C VAL A 210 -8.22 -14.78 3.97
N GLN A 211 -6.91 -14.87 3.68
CA GLN A 211 -5.86 -14.35 4.56
C GLN A 211 -5.90 -12.82 4.71
N ARG A 212 -6.50 -12.11 3.75
CA ARG A 212 -6.68 -10.64 3.78
C ARG A 212 -8.05 -10.21 4.27
N LEU A 213 -9.01 -11.13 4.34
CA LEU A 213 -10.42 -10.81 4.59
C LEU A 213 -10.62 -9.97 5.84
N VAL A 214 -10.01 -10.39 6.96
CA VAL A 214 -10.14 -9.70 8.25
C VAL A 214 -9.57 -8.29 8.15
N GLN A 215 -8.33 -8.15 7.67
CA GLN A 215 -7.64 -6.86 7.54
C GLN A 215 -8.43 -5.88 6.65
N VAL A 216 -8.92 -6.35 5.51
CA VAL A 216 -9.66 -5.51 4.54
C VAL A 216 -11.00 -5.07 5.13
N ARG A 217 -11.76 -6.00 5.73
CA ARG A 217 -13.08 -5.68 6.27
C ARG A 217 -13.02 -4.84 7.54
N SER A 218 -12.01 -5.02 8.36
CA SER A 218 -11.83 -4.21 9.57
C SER A 218 -11.41 -2.77 9.23
N GLN A 219 -10.58 -2.57 8.19
CA GLN A 219 -10.32 -1.25 7.61
C GLN A 219 -11.61 -0.62 7.05
N TYR A 220 -12.41 -1.40 6.31
CA TYR A 220 -13.70 -0.93 5.78
C TYR A 220 -14.65 -0.47 6.89
N ALA A 221 -14.73 -1.19 8.01
CA ALA A 221 -15.52 -0.77 9.17
C ALA A 221 -15.07 0.58 9.75
N VAL A 222 -13.75 0.84 9.81
CA VAL A 222 -13.23 2.15 10.21
C VAL A 222 -13.66 3.25 9.23
N ILE A 223 -13.59 3.00 7.93
CA ILE A 223 -14.01 3.95 6.89
C ILE A 223 -15.50 4.26 7.01
N LEU A 224 -16.35 3.25 7.24
CA LEU A 224 -17.78 3.44 7.52
C LEU A 224 -18.01 4.34 8.73
N ALA A 225 -17.30 4.10 9.84
CA ALA A 225 -17.42 4.92 11.04
C ALA A 225 -16.96 6.37 10.80
N LEU A 226 -15.90 6.57 10.02
CA LEU A 226 -15.42 7.91 9.62
C LEU A 226 -16.42 8.64 8.72
N ALA A 227 -17.12 7.92 7.85
CA ALA A 227 -18.20 8.43 7.01
C ALA A 227 -19.51 8.70 7.80
N GLY A 228 -19.56 8.39 9.10
CA GLY A 228 -20.73 8.56 9.96
C GLY A 228 -21.70 7.37 9.98
N GLU A 229 -21.38 6.29 9.27
CA GLU A 229 -22.18 5.06 9.17
C GLU A 229 -21.88 4.12 10.36
N HIS A 230 -22.04 4.63 11.59
CA HIS A 230 -21.60 3.93 12.82
C HIS A 230 -22.29 2.58 13.04
N GLU A 231 -23.58 2.47 12.72
CA GLU A 231 -24.31 1.19 12.82
C GLU A 231 -23.76 0.15 11.84
N GLN A 232 -23.42 0.57 10.61
CA GLN A 232 -22.86 -0.32 9.60
C GLN A 232 -21.44 -0.76 9.96
N ALA A 233 -20.64 0.16 10.51
CA ALA A 233 -19.29 -0.13 11.00
C ALA A 233 -19.33 -1.19 12.11
N GLU A 234 -20.22 -1.04 13.10
CA GLU A 234 -20.41 -2.01 14.17
C GLU A 234 -20.89 -3.36 13.63
N ALA A 235 -21.82 -3.35 12.68
CA ALA A 235 -22.31 -4.57 12.03
C ALA A 235 -21.18 -5.31 11.28
N GLU A 236 -20.27 -4.60 10.60
CA GLU A 236 -19.10 -5.19 9.97
C GLU A 236 -18.15 -5.83 11.00
N MET A 237 -17.84 -5.14 12.10
CA MET A 237 -17.00 -5.71 13.16
C MET A 237 -17.64 -6.94 13.81
N CYS A 238 -18.96 -6.93 14.04
CA CYS A 238 -19.69 -8.09 14.54
C CYS A 238 -19.58 -9.30 13.59
N ARG A 239 -19.62 -9.09 12.27
CA ARG A 239 -19.45 -10.19 11.29
C ARG A 239 -18.05 -10.80 11.35
N LEU A 240 -17.05 -10.01 11.71
CA LEU A 240 -15.66 -10.47 11.82
C LEU A 240 -15.34 -11.18 13.14
N ALA A 241 -16.21 -11.06 14.16
CA ALA A 241 -15.98 -11.62 15.49
C ALA A 241 -15.54 -13.10 15.50
N PRO A 242 -16.11 -14.02 14.68
CA PRO A 242 -15.67 -15.41 14.64
C PRO A 242 -14.22 -15.62 14.21
N PHE A 243 -13.63 -14.67 13.48
CA PHE A 243 -12.25 -14.76 13.01
C PHE A 243 -11.24 -14.29 14.07
N PHE A 244 -11.68 -13.54 15.09
CA PHE A 244 -10.78 -12.90 16.06
C PHE A 244 -10.07 -13.91 16.97
N GLU A 245 -10.68 -15.07 17.23
CA GLU A 245 -10.06 -16.12 18.04
C GLU A 245 -8.77 -16.66 17.40
N GLY A 246 -8.71 -16.71 16.07
CA GLY A 246 -7.55 -17.17 15.31
C GLY A 246 -6.45 -16.14 15.11
N LEU A 247 -6.70 -14.86 15.45
CA LEU A 247 -5.71 -13.79 15.29
C LEU A 247 -4.69 -13.80 16.44
N THR A 248 -3.43 -13.54 16.11
CA THR A 248 -2.35 -13.43 17.10
C THR A 248 -1.44 -12.25 16.79
N GLY A 249 -0.68 -11.80 17.79
CA GLY A 249 0.32 -10.74 17.63
C GLY A 249 -0.27 -9.43 17.10
N GLU A 250 0.39 -8.85 16.09
CA GLU A 250 0.05 -7.55 15.51
C GLU A 250 -1.36 -7.52 14.92
N GLN A 251 -1.83 -8.60 14.30
CA GLN A 251 -3.15 -8.66 13.67
C GLN A 251 -4.29 -8.53 14.69
N ARG A 252 -4.16 -9.17 15.86
CA ARG A 252 -5.16 -9.03 16.93
C ARG A 252 -5.15 -7.60 17.48
N LEU A 253 -3.97 -7.05 17.74
CA LEU A 253 -3.83 -5.69 18.26
C LEU A 253 -4.40 -4.65 17.29
N GLU A 254 -4.18 -4.82 15.98
CA GLU A 254 -4.74 -3.96 14.94
C GLU A 254 -6.27 -3.92 15.00
N VAL A 255 -6.91 -5.09 15.00
CA VAL A 255 -8.38 -5.23 15.06
C VAL A 255 -8.95 -4.64 16.35
N GLU A 256 -8.29 -4.86 17.49
CA GLU A 256 -8.70 -4.28 18.78
C GLU A 256 -8.62 -2.75 18.75
N ASN A 257 -7.53 -2.19 18.20
CA ASN A 257 -7.38 -0.75 18.04
C ASN A 257 -8.45 -0.15 17.13
N GLN A 258 -8.76 -0.81 16.01
CA GLN A 258 -9.82 -0.40 15.09
C GLN A 258 -11.20 -0.45 15.77
N SER A 259 -11.50 -1.51 16.52
CA SER A 259 -12.75 -1.63 17.31
C SER A 259 -12.90 -0.48 18.31
N ASN A 260 -11.84 -0.19 19.07
CA ASN A 260 -11.81 0.91 20.03
C ASN A 260 -11.99 2.27 19.35
N TYR A 261 -11.39 2.45 18.17
CA TYR A 261 -11.51 3.68 17.40
C TYR A 261 -12.93 3.89 16.88
N ILE A 262 -13.58 2.86 16.34
CA ILE A 262 -14.97 2.88 15.90
C ILE A 262 -15.90 3.26 17.06
N ALA A 263 -15.75 2.61 18.22
CA ALA A 263 -16.53 2.93 19.42
C ALA A 263 -16.33 4.39 19.87
N GLN A 264 -15.10 4.90 19.80
CA GLN A 264 -14.81 6.30 20.12
C GLN A 264 -15.48 7.28 19.14
N LEU A 265 -15.48 6.97 17.84
CA LEU A 265 -16.14 7.78 16.82
C LEU A 265 -17.66 7.82 17.05
N ALA A 266 -18.28 6.67 17.30
CA ALA A 266 -19.71 6.57 17.60
C ALA A 266 -20.08 7.37 18.86
N TYR A 267 -19.29 7.26 19.93
CA TYR A 267 -19.49 8.05 21.15
C TYR A 267 -19.39 9.56 20.91
N LYS A 268 -18.38 10.01 20.15
CA LYS A 268 -18.22 11.42 19.79
C LYS A 268 -19.40 11.93 18.96
N ALA A 269 -19.89 11.15 18.01
CA ALA A 269 -21.05 11.50 17.19
C ALA A 269 -22.31 11.66 18.07
N ALA A 270 -22.63 10.65 18.88
CA ALA A 270 -23.78 10.69 19.79
C ALA A 270 -23.71 11.89 20.76
N LYS A 271 -22.53 12.18 21.32
CA LYS A 271 -22.32 13.34 22.19
C LYS A 271 -22.55 14.66 21.45
N SER A 272 -22.11 14.77 20.20
CA SER A 272 -22.30 15.98 19.41
C SER A 272 -23.77 16.20 19.03
N GLU A 273 -24.51 15.14 18.72
CA GLU A 273 -25.95 15.18 18.47
C GLU A 273 -26.75 15.59 19.71
N VAL A 274 -26.44 15.01 20.87
CA VAL A 274 -27.02 15.42 22.15
C VAL A 274 -26.76 16.90 22.44
N THR A 275 -25.53 17.38 22.20
CA THR A 275 -25.18 18.80 22.37
C THR A 275 -25.97 19.70 21.41
N ARG A 276 -26.20 19.24 20.17
CA ARG A 276 -26.99 19.97 19.17
C ARG A 276 -28.47 20.05 19.56
N LEU A 277 -29.05 18.97 20.08
CA LEU A 277 -30.47 18.90 20.46
C LEU A 277 -30.78 19.66 21.75
N PHE A 278 -29.90 19.56 22.76
CA PHE A 278 -30.16 20.09 24.11
C PHE A 278 -29.34 21.33 24.46
N GLY A 279 -28.47 21.80 23.57
CA GLY A 279 -27.51 22.88 23.85
C GLY A 279 -26.33 22.42 24.72
N ALA A 280 -25.43 23.35 25.04
CA ALA A 280 -24.32 23.07 25.95
C ALA A 280 -24.86 22.89 27.38
N VAL A 281 -25.06 21.64 27.80
CA VAL A 281 -25.55 21.33 29.15
C VAL A 281 -24.53 21.76 30.19
N GLY A 282 -24.95 22.62 31.11
CA GLY A 282 -24.13 23.09 32.21
C GLY A 282 -23.68 21.95 33.11
N ARG A 283 -22.44 22.02 33.64
CA ARG A 283 -21.82 20.95 34.47
C ARG A 283 -22.69 20.50 35.66
N ASN A 284 -23.58 21.36 36.16
CA ASN A 284 -24.50 21.07 37.27
C ASN A 284 -25.96 20.82 36.86
N GLU A 285 -26.30 20.94 35.57
CA GLU A 285 -27.65 20.70 35.04
C GLU A 285 -27.95 19.20 34.95
N PRO A 286 -29.24 18.80 34.89
CA PRO A 286 -29.63 17.41 34.66
C PRO A 286 -29.04 16.87 33.35
N CYS A 287 -28.57 15.63 33.36
CA CYS A 287 -27.96 15.01 32.20
C CYS A 287 -29.01 14.76 31.09
N PRO A 288 -28.72 15.13 29.83
CA PRO A 288 -29.68 15.04 28.73
C PRO A 288 -29.98 13.60 28.28
N CYS A 289 -29.27 12.58 28.79
CA CYS A 289 -29.58 11.18 28.52
C CYS A 289 -30.83 10.65 29.26
N GLY A 290 -31.53 11.49 30.03
CA GLY A 290 -32.75 11.11 30.77
C GLY A 290 -32.50 10.42 32.12
N SER A 291 -31.25 10.28 32.56
CA SER A 291 -30.89 9.61 33.83
C SER A 291 -31.29 10.37 35.10
N GLY A 292 -31.66 11.65 34.99
CA GLY A 292 -32.04 12.50 36.12
C GLY A 292 -30.88 12.96 37.03
N VAL A 293 -29.65 12.48 36.82
CA VAL A 293 -28.46 12.91 37.59
C VAL A 293 -27.77 14.12 36.94
N LYS A 294 -26.99 14.88 37.72
CA LYS A 294 -26.21 16.04 37.19
C LYS A 294 -25.22 15.58 36.10
N TYR A 295 -25.05 16.37 35.02
CA TYR A 295 -24.20 16.04 33.88
C TYR A 295 -22.78 15.58 34.27
N LYS A 296 -22.12 16.28 35.22
CA LYS A 296 -20.78 15.91 35.74
C LYS A 296 -20.68 14.55 36.45
N LYS A 297 -21.81 13.92 36.77
CA LYS A 297 -21.88 12.61 37.43
C LYS A 297 -22.34 11.50 36.48
N CYS A 298 -22.42 11.80 35.18
CA CYS A 298 -22.85 10.90 34.13
C CYS A 298 -21.92 11.08 32.91
N HIS A 299 -22.42 11.55 31.77
CA HIS A 299 -21.64 11.74 30.54
C HIS A 299 -20.64 12.91 30.56
N GLY A 300 -20.64 13.72 31.63
CA GLY A 300 -19.68 14.80 31.86
C GLY A 300 -18.49 14.43 32.76
N ALA A 301 -18.30 13.13 33.02
CA ALA A 301 -17.13 12.58 33.72
C ALA A 301 -15.93 12.42 32.78
#